data_AF-E4YLE4-F1
#
_entry.id   AF-E4YLE4-F1
#
_cell.length_a   1.000
_cell.length_b   1.000
_cell.length_c   1.000
_cell.angle_alpha   90.00
_cell.angle_beta   90.00
_cell.angle_gamma   90.00
#
_symmetry.space_group_name_H-M   'P 1'
#
loop_
_entity.id
_entity.type
_entity.pdbx_description
1 polymer ?
#
loop_
_entity_poly.entity_id
_entity_poly.type
_entity_poly.pdbx_seq_one_letter_code
_entity_poly.pdbx_strand_id
1 'polypeptide(L)'
;ESACARKESRGAHAREDFQDRVDEFDYARPLEGQTEVPMEQHWRKHTMSLIDPETGKVTLHYRGVIDNTLNEEECASVPPTLRVY
;
A
#
# COMPACT_ATOMS: atom_id res chain seq x y z
N GLU A 1 -2.88 13.72 10.07
CA GLU A 1 -3.09 12.31 10.45
C GLU A 1 -2.66 11.29 9.40
N SER A 2 -3.35 11.13 8.26
CA SER A 2 -3.07 10.03 7.31
C SER A 2 -1.63 9.96 6.79
N ALA A 3 -1.03 11.10 6.42
CA ALA A 3 0.36 11.15 5.97
C ALA A 3 1.36 10.82 7.08
N CYS A 4 1.08 11.23 8.33
CA CYS A 4 1.92 10.92 9.48
C CYS A 4 1.86 9.42 9.83
N ALA A 5 0.68 8.82 9.74
CA ALA A 5 0.46 7.41 10.04
C ALA A 5 1.14 6.47 9.01
N ARG A 6 1.23 6.86 7.74
CA ARG A 6 1.86 6.07 6.67
C ARG A 6 3.39 6.14 6.79
N LYS A 7 4.00 5.04 7.26
CA LYS A 7 5.44 4.86 7.46
C LYS A 7 6.09 4.10 6.29
N GLU A 8 5.95 4.65 5.09
CA GLU A 8 6.61 4.21 3.85
C GLU A 8 6.76 5.43 2.92
N SER A 9 7.45 5.22 1.80
CA SER A 9 7.41 6.14 0.66
C SER A 9 6.78 5.49 -0.57
N ARG A 10 5.78 6.15 -1.16
CA ARG A 10 5.08 5.68 -2.36
C ARG A 10 4.59 6.84 -3.21
N GLY A 11 5.12 6.94 -4.43
CA GLY A 11 4.68 7.96 -5.40
C GLY A 11 4.97 9.37 -4.89
N ALA A 12 3.91 10.16 -4.66
CA ALA A 12 4.02 11.54 -4.17
C ALA A 12 4.19 11.63 -2.64
N HIS A 13 3.89 10.57 -1.89
CA HIS A 13 4.13 10.53 -0.44
C HIS A 13 5.56 10.03 -0.21
N ALA A 14 6.48 10.93 0.14
CA ALA A 14 7.88 10.62 0.38
C ALA A 14 8.27 11.00 1.82
N ARG A 15 8.94 10.07 2.50
CA ARG A 15 9.38 10.21 3.88
C ARG A 15 10.87 9.89 3.98
N GLU A 16 11.66 10.85 4.47
CA GLU A 16 13.10 10.66 4.63
C GLU A 16 13.44 9.62 5.71
N ASP A 17 12.56 9.43 6.68
CA ASP A 17 12.68 8.42 7.74
C ASP A 17 12.11 7.04 7.35
N PHE A 18 11.39 6.95 6.23
CA PHE A 18 10.86 5.70 5.65
C PHE A 18 10.93 5.75 4.12
N GLN A 19 12.13 5.61 3.57
CA GLN A 19 12.42 5.84 2.14
C GLN A 19 11.91 4.71 1.23
N ASP A 20 11.74 3.51 1.78
CA ASP A 20 11.37 2.34 1.01
C ASP A 20 9.85 2.24 0.81
N ARG A 21 9.45 1.60 -0.30
CA ARG A 21 8.08 1.18 -0.56
C ARG A 21 7.85 -0.18 0.10
N VAL A 22 6.82 -0.29 0.94
CA VAL A 22 6.56 -1.51 1.71
C VAL A 22 5.30 -2.19 1.18
N ASP A 23 5.49 -3.21 0.36
CA ASP A 23 4.43 -4.07 -0.16
C ASP A 23 4.34 -5.38 0.66
N GLU A 24 3.36 -6.22 0.35
CA GLU A 24 3.13 -7.52 1.01
C GLU A 24 4.19 -8.57 0.68
N PHE A 25 4.96 -8.35 -0.39
CA PHE A 25 6.14 -9.11 -0.76
C PHE A 25 7.29 -8.15 -1.08
N ASP A 26 8.52 -8.65 -1.02
CA ASP A 26 9.68 -7.94 -1.56
C ASP A 26 9.79 -8.21 -3.07
N TYR A 27 9.16 -7.34 -3.86
CA TYR A 27 9.17 -7.37 -5.32
C TYR A 27 10.54 -7.01 -5.93
N ALA A 28 11.55 -6.64 -5.14
CA ALA A 28 12.92 -6.52 -5.62
C ALA A 28 13.63 -7.88 -5.71
N ARG A 29 13.06 -8.94 -5.11
CA ARG A 29 13.63 -10.30 -5.07
C ARG A 29 12.68 -11.31 -5.71
N PRO A 30 13.17 -12.51 -6.09
CA PRO A 30 12.30 -13.61 -6.51
C PRO A 30 11.25 -13.93 -5.44
N LEU A 31 10.00 -14.11 -5.87
CA LEU A 31 8.87 -14.39 -4.96
C LEU A 31 8.90 -15.81 -4.38
N GLU A 32 9.66 -16.72 -5.00
CA GLU A 32 9.79 -18.10 -4.52
C GLU A 32 10.36 -18.15 -3.10
N GLY A 33 9.59 -18.76 -2.18
CA GLY A 33 9.96 -18.90 -0.77
C GLY A 33 9.69 -17.67 0.10
N GLN A 34 9.15 -16.58 -0.46
CA GLN A 34 8.68 -15.45 0.36
C GLN A 34 7.36 -15.78 1.05
N THR A 35 7.15 -15.23 2.24
CA THR A 35 5.87 -15.30 2.97
C THR A 35 5.17 -13.96 2.85
N GLU A 36 3.88 -13.97 2.56
CA GLU A 36 3.07 -12.76 2.49
C GLU A 36 3.07 -12.04 3.84
N VAL A 37 3.39 -10.75 3.83
CA VAL A 37 3.34 -9.91 5.01
C VAL A 37 1.88 -9.58 5.32
N PRO A 38 1.40 -9.76 6.57
CA PRO A 38 0.02 -9.46 6.94
C PRO A 38 -0.36 -8.00 6.68
N MET A 39 -1.65 -7.76 6.39
CA MET A 39 -2.17 -6.44 5.99
C MET A 39 -1.84 -5.30 6.96
N GLU A 40 -1.67 -5.60 8.24
CA GLU A 40 -1.29 -4.64 9.28
C GLU A 40 0.16 -4.16 9.14
N GLN A 41 1.03 -4.97 8.52
CA GLN A 41 2.48 -4.79 8.49
C GLN A 41 3.02 -4.26 7.15
N HIS A 42 2.23 -4.26 6.07
CA HIS A 42 2.60 -3.61 4.80
C HIS A 42 1.71 -2.39 4.50
N TRP A 43 2.07 -1.59 3.48
CA TRP A 43 1.43 -0.31 3.18
C TRP A 43 0.80 -0.21 1.78
N ARG A 44 0.81 -1.31 1.01
CA ARG A 44 0.03 -1.46 -0.23
C ARG A 44 -1.47 -1.63 0.05
N LYS A 45 -2.06 -0.57 0.61
CA LYS A 45 -3.45 -0.47 1.04
C LYS A 45 -3.93 0.97 0.96
N HIS A 46 -5.22 1.15 0.73
CA HIS A 46 -5.86 2.46 0.77
C HIS A 46 -6.04 2.90 2.22
N THR A 47 -5.75 4.17 2.51
CA THR A 47 -6.09 4.81 3.78
C THR A 47 -7.49 5.41 3.68
N MET A 48 -8.40 5.00 4.56
CA MET A 48 -9.73 5.57 4.71
C MET A 48 -9.77 6.40 6.00
N SER A 49 -9.96 7.71 5.89
CA SER A 49 -10.04 8.60 7.03
C SER A 49 -11.48 8.98 7.33
N LEU A 50 -11.94 8.71 8.55
CA LEU A 50 -13.20 9.20 9.08
C LEU A 50 -12.90 10.29 10.11
N ILE A 51 -13.72 11.33 10.11
CA ILE A 51 -13.61 12.44 11.05
C ILE A 51 -14.93 12.51 11.81
N ASP A 52 -14.85 12.45 13.13
CA ASP A 52 -15.98 12.79 14.00
C ASP A 52 -16.16 14.32 13.98
N PRO A 53 -17.29 14.85 13.47
CA PRO A 53 -17.48 16.28 13.32
C PRO A 53 -17.62 17.04 14.65
N GLU A 54 -18.01 16.36 15.73
CA GLU A 54 -18.22 17.02 17.03
C GLU A 54 -16.91 17.15 17.80
N THR A 55 -16.06 16.12 17.75
CA THR A 55 -14.80 16.07 18.51
C THR A 55 -13.57 16.41 17.67
N GLY A 56 -13.69 16.39 16.34
CA GLY A 56 -12.56 16.49 15.41
C GLY A 56 -11.66 15.24 15.39
N LYS A 57 -12.04 14.16 16.09
CA LYS A 57 -11.25 12.94 16.18
C LYS A 57 -11.15 12.26 14.82
N VAL A 58 -9.94 12.00 14.36
CA VAL A 58 -9.67 11.25 13.12
C VAL A 58 -9.48 9.78 13.43
N THR A 59 -10.21 8.92 12.72
CA THR A 59 -10.05 7.47 12.75
C THR A 59 -9.59 7.00 11.38
N LEU A 60 -8.54 6.18 11.34
CA LEU A 60 -7.99 5.64 10.10
C LEU A 60 -8.33 4.16 10.01
N HIS A 61 -8.92 3.77 8.88
CA HIS A 61 -9.08 2.38 8.47
C HIS A 61 -8.29 2.11 7.20
N TYR A 62 -8.09 0.84 6.89
CA TYR A 62 -7.36 0.42 5.71
C TYR A 62 -8.17 -0.59 4.91
N ARG A 63 -8.06 -0.52 3.58
CA ARG A 63 -8.69 -1.44 2.63
C ARG A 63 -7.65 -1.92 1.62
N GLY A 64 -7.71 -3.20 1.25
CA GLY A 64 -6.85 -3.76 0.22
C GLY A 64 -7.01 -3.04 -1.13
N VAL A 65 -5.95 -3.06 -1.92
CA VAL A 65 -5.99 -2.68 -3.34
C VAL A 65 -6.68 -3.81 -4.11
N ILE A 66 -7.43 -3.46 -5.16
CA ILE A 66 -8.04 -4.46 -6.05
C ILE A 66 -7.11 -4.61 -7.25
N ASP A 67 -6.43 -5.75 -7.35
CA ASP A 67 -5.48 -6.02 -8.43
C ASP A 67 -6.12 -6.72 -9.64
N ASN A 68 -7.29 -7.34 -9.45
CA ASN A 68 -7.99 -8.05 -10.51
C ASN A 68 -8.55 -7.06 -11.53
N THR A 69 -8.39 -7.39 -12.81
CA THR A 69 -9.04 -6.65 -13.89
C THR A 69 -10.50 -7.08 -14.05
N LEU A 70 -11.26 -6.42 -14.92
CA LEU A 70 -12.63 -6.82 -15.23
C LEU A 70 -12.68 -8.12 -16.06
N ASN A 71 -11.64 -8.39 -16.85
CA ASN A 71 -11.49 -9.59 -17.68
C ASN A 71 -10.01 -9.92 -17.86
N GLU A 72 -9.56 -10.97 -17.18
CA GLU A 72 -8.16 -11.39 -17.17
C GLU A 72 -7.69 -11.91 -18.54
N GLU A 73 -8.59 -12.45 -19.36
CA GLU A 73 -8.26 -12.96 -20.70
C GLU A 73 -7.94 -11.83 -21.69
N GLU A 74 -8.61 -10.69 -21.53
CA GLU A 74 -8.42 -9.52 -22.37
C GLU A 74 -7.30 -8.61 -21.86
N CYS A 75 -7.19 -8.48 -20.54
CA CYS A 75 -6.20 -7.63 -19.88
C CYS A 75 -5.72 -8.30 -18.59
N ALA A 76 -4.54 -8.91 -18.66
CA ALA A 76 -3.91 -9.53 -17.51
C ALA A 76 -3.49 -8.48 -16.47
N SER A 77 -3.59 -8.83 -15.20
CA SER A 77 -3.12 -8.00 -14.10
C SER A 77 -1.60 -7.80 -14.16
N VAL A 78 -1.16 -6.58 -13.86
CA VAL A 78 0.27 -6.25 -13.81
C VAL A 78 0.74 -6.34 -12.36
N PRO A 79 1.61 -7.30 -12.02
CA PRO A 79 2.10 -7.42 -10.66
C PRO A 79 2.97 -6.21 -10.29
N PRO A 80 3.07 -5.84 -9.00
CA PRO A 80 3.95 -4.77 -8.57
C PRO A 80 5.42 -5.06 -8.93
N THR A 81 6.12 -4.03 -9.41
CA THR A 81 7.55 -4.09 -9.72
C THR A 81 8.29 -2.88 -9.14
N LEU A 82 9.62 -2.91 -9.18
CA LEU A 82 10.45 -1.74 -8.94
C LEU A 82 10.15 -0.66 -10.00
N ARG A 83 9.81 0.55 -9.54
CA ARG A 83 9.45 1.68 -10.40
C ARG A 83 10.66 2.60 -10.56
N VAL A 84 11.33 2.54 -11.71
CA VAL A 84 12.46 3.40 -12.12
C VAL A 84 12.12 4.00 -13.49
N TYR A 85 12.47 5.27 -13.72
CA TYR A 85 12.20 6.00 -14.97
C TYR A 85 13.48 6.32 -15.72
#